data_AF-A0A091GZC9-F1
#
_entry.id   AF-A0A091GZC9-F1
#
_cell.length_a   1.000
_cell.length_b   1.000
_cell.length_c   1.000
_cell.angle_alpha   90.00
_cell.angle_beta   90.00
_cell.angle_gamma   90.00
#
_symmetry.space_group_name_H-M   'P 1'
#
loop_
_entity.id
_entity.type
_entity.pdbx_description
1 polymer ?
#
loop_
_entity_poly.entity_id
_entity_poly.type
_entity_poly.pdbx_seq_one_letter_code
_entity_poly.pdbx_strand_id
1 'polypeptide(L)'
;RKKVLPEIYLTRLLSTKGTLQKFLDDLFKAILSIRDDKPPVAVKYFFDFLEEQAEKRGITDPDTMHIWKTNSLPLRFWVNILKNPQFVFDIDKTDHIDACLSVIAQAFIDACSLSDLQLGKDSPTNKLLYAKEIPEYRKIVQRYYKQIHDMPPLSEQEM
;
A
#
# COMPACT_ATOMS: atom_id res chain seq x y z
N ARG A 1 -22.60 -6.56 -19.57
CA ARG A 1 -23.21 -5.23 -19.34
C ARG A 1 -22.83 -4.74 -17.94
N LYS A 2 -21.89 -3.79 -17.80
CA LYS A 2 -21.67 -3.10 -16.51
C LYS A 2 -22.92 -2.27 -16.22
N LYS A 3 -23.69 -2.65 -15.19
CA LYS A 3 -24.81 -1.82 -14.72
C LYS A 3 -24.20 -0.56 -14.11
N VAL A 4 -24.51 0.61 -14.67
CA VAL A 4 -24.19 1.89 -14.05
C VAL A 4 -24.83 1.87 -12.66
N LEU A 5 -23.99 1.99 -11.63
CA LEU A 5 -24.44 1.99 -10.25
C LEU A 5 -25.34 3.23 -10.08
N PRO A 6 -26.61 3.10 -9.68
CA PRO A 6 -27.47 4.26 -9.51
C PRO A 6 -26.83 5.24 -8.52
N GLU A 7 -26.80 6.54 -8.84
CA GLU A 7 -26.08 7.58 -8.08
C GLU A 7 -26.39 7.55 -6.57
N ILE A 8 -27.62 7.18 -6.20
CA ILE A 8 -28.09 7.02 -4.80
C ILE A 8 -27.20 6.06 -4.00
N TYR A 9 -26.71 4.97 -4.62
CA TYR A 9 -25.85 4.01 -3.95
C TYR A 9 -24.40 4.50 -3.86
N LEU A 10 -23.95 5.36 -4.78
CA LEU A 10 -22.63 5.98 -4.71
C LEU A 10 -22.52 6.90 -3.50
N THR A 11 -23.56 7.70 -3.21
CA THR A 11 -23.60 8.56 -2.02
C THR A 11 -23.46 7.75 -0.72
N ARG A 12 -24.08 6.56 -0.64
CA ARG A 12 -23.96 5.67 0.52
C ARG A 12 -22.56 5.08 0.68
N LEU A 13 -21.92 4.70 -0.43
CA LEU A 13 -20.54 4.25 -0.43
C LEU A 13 -19.58 5.36 0.03
N LEU A 14 -19.79 6.58 -0.46
CA LEU A 14 -19.01 7.75 -0.05
C LEU A 14 -19.19 8.07 1.44
N SER A 15 -20.41 7.97 1.96
CA SER A 15 -20.67 8.15 3.39
C SER A 15 -19.94 7.11 4.24
N THR A 16 -20.00 5.82 3.86
CA THR A 16 -19.30 4.75 4.57
C THR A 16 -17.78 4.95 4.51
N LYS A 17 -17.26 5.31 3.34
CA LYS A 17 -15.85 5.66 3.15
C LYS A 17 -15.43 6.82 4.05
N GLY A 18 -16.25 7.86 4.15
CA GLY A 18 -16.02 9.00 5.05
C GLY A 18 -15.91 8.57 6.52
N THR A 19 -16.78 7.66 6.99
CA THR A 19 -16.71 7.14 8.36
C THR A 19 -15.44 6.33 8.62
N LEU A 20 -14.96 5.56 7.64
CA LEU A 20 -13.78 4.71 7.78
C LEU A 20 -12.45 5.42 7.53
N GLN A 21 -12.48 6.63 6.96
CA GLN A 21 -11.30 7.35 6.47
C GLN A 21 -10.18 7.46 7.52
N LYS A 22 -10.50 7.84 8.75
CA LYS A 22 -9.50 7.98 9.82
C LYS A 22 -8.77 6.66 10.10
N PHE A 23 -9.51 5.56 10.21
CA PHE A 23 -8.93 4.24 10.48
C PHE A 23 -8.01 3.79 9.36
N LEU A 24 -8.34 4.12 8.11
CA LEU A 24 -7.51 3.82 6.95
C LEU A 24 -6.23 4.66 6.93
N ASP A 25 -6.35 5.95 7.22
CA ASP A 25 -5.18 6.83 7.29
C ASP A 25 -4.22 6.38 8.40
N ASP A 26 -4.75 6.01 9.57
CA ASP A 26 -3.95 5.53 10.69
C ASP A 26 -3.30 4.18 10.38
N LEU A 27 -4.01 3.27 9.70
CA LEU A 27 -3.47 1.98 9.25
C LEU A 27 -2.34 2.15 8.23
N PHE A 28 -2.54 2.98 7.20
CA PHE A 28 -1.53 3.21 6.17
C PHE A 28 -0.30 3.88 6.75
N LYS A 29 -0.48 4.85 7.67
CA LYS A 29 0.64 5.44 8.41
C LYS A 29 1.36 4.40 9.26
N ALA A 30 0.64 3.52 9.97
CA ALA A 30 1.26 2.48 10.78
C ALA A 30 2.09 1.49 9.94
N ILE A 31 1.65 1.16 8.73
CA ILE A 31 2.38 0.30 7.79
C ILE A 31 3.58 1.03 7.16
N LEU A 32 3.43 2.31 6.81
CA LEU A 32 4.39 3.09 6.03
C LEU A 32 5.11 4.15 6.88
N SER A 33 5.37 3.84 8.15
CA SER A 33 6.18 4.69 9.03
C SER A 33 7.29 3.88 9.68
N ILE A 34 8.38 4.57 9.99
CA ILE A 34 9.49 4.04 10.77
C ILE A 34 9.33 4.61 12.16
N ARG A 35 9.40 3.74 13.16
CA ARG A 35 9.43 4.16 14.55
C ARG A 35 10.88 4.24 15.02
N ASP A 36 11.27 5.37 15.59
CA ASP A 36 12.64 5.59 16.07
C ASP A 36 13.05 4.57 17.14
N ASP A 37 12.09 4.09 17.94
CA ASP A 37 12.33 3.09 19.00
C ASP A 37 12.48 1.66 18.47
N LYS A 38 12.00 1.38 17.24
CA LYS A 38 11.96 0.04 16.64
C LYS A 38 12.12 0.13 15.12
N PRO A 39 13.36 0.29 14.63
CA PRO A 39 13.62 0.31 13.20
C PRO A 39 13.26 -1.05 12.56
N PRO A 40 12.70 -1.07 11.33
CA PRO A 40 12.28 -2.29 10.65
C PRO A 40 13.49 -2.99 10.01
N VAL A 41 14.32 -3.64 10.83
CA VAL A 41 15.59 -4.30 10.43
C VAL A 41 15.42 -5.21 9.22
N ALA A 42 14.44 -6.10 9.22
CA ALA A 42 14.20 -7.02 8.10
C ALA A 42 13.87 -6.30 6.78
N VAL A 43 13.14 -5.17 6.85
CA VAL A 43 12.81 -4.37 5.67
C VAL A 43 14.05 -3.63 5.17
N LYS A 44 14.83 -3.03 6.08
CA LYS A 44 16.09 -2.36 5.74
C LYS A 44 17.05 -3.32 5.05
N TYR A 45 17.33 -4.45 5.69
CA TYR A 45 18.20 -5.50 5.14
C TYR A 45 17.75 -5.92 3.74
N PHE A 46 16.46 -6.24 3.59
CA PHE A 46 15.95 -6.76 2.34
C PHE A 46 15.95 -5.69 1.23
N PHE A 47 15.70 -4.42 1.56
CA PHE A 47 15.77 -3.33 0.58
C PHE A 47 17.21 -3.00 0.18
N ASP A 48 18.16 -3.02 1.11
CA ASP A 48 19.57 -2.87 0.80
C ASP A 48 20.06 -4.01 -0.10
N PHE A 49 19.61 -5.24 0.17
CA PHE A 49 19.88 -6.38 -0.72
C PHE A 49 19.34 -6.15 -2.14
N LEU A 50 18.12 -5.62 -2.30
CA LEU A 50 17.57 -5.30 -3.62
C LEU A 50 18.42 -4.24 -4.35
N GLU A 51 18.92 -3.24 -3.63
CA GLU A 51 19.79 -2.20 -4.17
C GLU A 51 21.14 -2.76 -4.62
N GLU A 52 21.78 -3.59 -3.80
CA GLU A 52 23.02 -4.29 -4.17
C GLU A 52 22.81 -5.18 -5.42
N GLN A 53 21.67 -5.87 -5.51
CA GLN A 53 21.33 -6.67 -6.68
C GLN A 53 21.11 -5.83 -7.94
N ALA A 54 20.58 -4.61 -7.81
CA ALA A 54 20.42 -3.68 -8.92
C ALA A 54 21.77 -3.12 -9.38
N GLU A 55 22.64 -2.73 -8.44
CA GLU A 55 23.98 -2.24 -8.71
C GLU A 55 24.82 -3.28 -9.46
N LYS A 56 24.82 -4.54 -8.97
CA LYS A 56 25.50 -5.68 -9.62
C LYS A 56 25.05 -5.92 -11.08
N ARG A 57 23.85 -5.46 -11.44
CA ARG A 57 23.27 -5.59 -12.79
C ARG A 57 23.34 -4.29 -13.59
N GLY A 58 23.94 -3.23 -13.05
CA GLY A 58 24.01 -1.92 -13.68
C GLY A 58 22.65 -1.23 -13.84
N ILE A 59 21.67 -1.57 -13.01
CA ILE A 59 20.35 -0.96 -13.03
C ILE A 59 20.40 0.35 -12.25
N THR A 60 20.27 1.47 -12.95
CA THR A 60 20.31 2.83 -12.37
C THR A 60 18.94 3.51 -12.35
N ASP A 61 17.93 2.90 -12.96
CA ASP A 61 16.57 3.42 -13.03
C ASP A 61 15.85 3.34 -11.67
N PRO A 62 15.49 4.49 -11.05
CA PRO A 62 14.80 4.50 -9.76
C PRO A 62 13.41 3.85 -9.80
N ASP A 63 12.73 3.89 -10.95
CA ASP A 63 11.39 3.31 -11.10
C ASP A 63 11.45 1.78 -10.97
N THR A 64 12.46 1.16 -11.57
CA THR A 64 12.73 -0.27 -11.41
C THR A 64 12.95 -0.65 -9.94
N MET A 65 13.71 0.17 -9.19
CA MET A 65 13.93 -0.06 -7.76
C MET A 65 12.63 0.04 -6.95
N HIS A 66 11.82 1.06 -7.23
CA HIS A 66 10.50 1.22 -6.61
C HIS A 66 9.57 0.04 -6.90
N ILE A 67 9.57 -0.47 -8.13
CA ILE A 67 8.79 -1.64 -8.54
C ILE A 67 9.24 -2.89 -7.77
N TRP A 68 10.56 -3.12 -7.62
CA TRP A 68 11.08 -4.26 -6.87
C TRP A 68 10.69 -4.21 -5.39
N LYS A 69 10.86 -3.06 -4.74
CA LYS A 69 10.44 -2.84 -3.34
C LYS A 69 8.94 -3.06 -3.17
N THR A 70 8.13 -2.52 -4.09
CA THR A 70 6.67 -2.66 -4.07
C THR A 70 6.20 -4.10 -4.28
N ASN A 71 6.75 -4.79 -5.28
CA ASN A 71 6.38 -6.16 -5.62
C ASN A 71 6.84 -7.20 -4.61
N SER A 72 7.79 -6.85 -3.73
CA SER A 72 8.36 -7.78 -2.76
C SER A 72 7.74 -7.67 -1.37
N LEU A 73 7.43 -6.45 -0.90
CA LEU A 73 6.89 -6.25 0.45
C LEU A 73 5.42 -5.80 0.44
N PRO A 74 5.03 -4.58 -0.01
CA PRO A 74 3.63 -4.15 -0.03
C PRO A 74 2.67 -5.15 -0.68
N LEU A 75 2.98 -5.63 -1.90
CA LEU A 75 2.05 -6.47 -2.64
C LEU A 75 2.02 -7.93 -2.18
N ARG A 76 3.10 -8.44 -1.60
CA ARG A 76 3.21 -9.85 -1.18
C ARG A 76 2.86 -10.07 0.27
N PHE A 77 3.20 -9.12 1.13
CA PHE A 77 2.94 -9.23 2.56
C PHE A 77 1.74 -8.37 2.97
N TRP A 78 1.83 -7.05 2.84
CA TRP A 78 0.84 -6.14 3.40
C TRP A 78 -0.55 -6.28 2.76
N VAL A 79 -0.63 -6.37 1.44
CA VAL A 79 -1.91 -6.63 0.76
C VAL A 79 -2.55 -7.94 1.22
N ASN A 80 -1.75 -8.98 1.49
CA ASN A 80 -2.27 -10.24 1.98
C ASN A 80 -2.81 -10.13 3.40
N ILE A 81 -2.11 -9.42 4.31
CA ILE A 81 -2.60 -9.15 5.66
C ILE A 81 -3.87 -8.29 5.65
N LEU A 82 -3.90 -7.24 4.82
CA LEU A 82 -5.06 -6.35 4.68
C LEU A 82 -6.31 -7.10 4.20
N LYS A 83 -6.14 -8.05 3.28
CA LYS A 83 -7.26 -8.87 2.75
C LYS A 83 -7.62 -10.05 3.64
N ASN A 84 -6.69 -10.52 4.47
CA ASN A 84 -6.84 -11.72 5.27
C ASN A 84 -6.49 -11.46 6.74
N PRO A 85 -7.31 -10.64 7.44
CA PRO A 85 -7.09 -10.34 8.85
C PRO A 85 -7.10 -11.59 9.75
N GLN A 86 -7.72 -12.69 9.31
CA GLN A 86 -7.71 -13.97 10.01
C GLN A 86 -6.31 -14.61 10.13
N PHE A 87 -5.30 -14.11 9.40
CA PHE A 87 -3.91 -14.52 9.60
C PHE A 87 -3.28 -13.94 10.87
N VAL A 88 -3.88 -12.87 11.41
CA VAL A 88 -3.35 -12.15 12.57
C VAL A 88 -4.31 -12.25 13.76
N PHE A 89 -5.61 -12.27 13.50
CA PHE A 89 -6.66 -12.26 14.51
C PHE A 89 -7.56 -13.49 14.38
N ASP A 90 -8.07 -13.97 15.51
CA ASP A 90 -9.09 -15.02 15.52
C ASP A 90 -10.47 -14.41 15.23
N ILE A 91 -10.78 -14.26 13.94
CA ILE A 91 -12.04 -13.69 13.46
C ILE A 91 -12.58 -14.49 12.28
N ASP A 92 -13.91 -14.60 12.21
CA ASP A 92 -14.58 -15.14 11.03
C ASP A 92 -14.77 -14.03 9.97
N LYS A 93 -14.26 -14.28 8.76
CA LYS A 93 -14.31 -13.30 7.65
C LYS A 93 -15.49 -13.62 6.74
N THR A 94 -16.52 -12.80 6.80
CA THR A 94 -17.66 -12.86 5.88
C THR A 94 -17.30 -12.34 4.48
N ASP A 95 -18.04 -12.79 3.46
CA ASP A 95 -17.88 -12.33 2.07
C ASP A 95 -18.05 -10.81 1.93
N HIS A 96 -18.92 -10.21 2.75
CA HIS A 96 -19.12 -8.75 2.74
C HIS A 96 -17.88 -8.00 3.22
N ILE A 97 -17.25 -8.48 4.30
CA ILE A 97 -16.00 -7.93 4.81
C ILE A 97 -14.88 -8.13 3.80
N ASP A 98 -14.78 -9.30 3.16
CA ASP A 98 -13.78 -9.56 2.13
C ASP A 98 -13.89 -8.57 0.95
N ALA A 99 -15.11 -8.26 0.51
CA ALA A 99 -15.35 -7.25 -0.52
C ALA A 99 -14.90 -5.85 -0.08
N CYS A 100 -15.23 -5.43 1.14
CA CYS A 100 -14.80 -4.14 1.69
C CYS A 100 -13.27 -4.05 1.84
N LEU A 101 -12.63 -5.08 2.38
CA LEU A 101 -11.18 -5.15 2.53
C LEU A 101 -10.47 -5.17 1.17
N SER A 102 -11.07 -5.78 0.15
CA SER A 102 -10.53 -5.76 -1.22
C SER A 102 -10.53 -4.35 -1.82
N VAL A 103 -11.51 -3.51 -1.50
CA VAL A 103 -11.52 -2.09 -1.90
C VAL A 103 -10.37 -1.34 -1.22
N ILE A 104 -10.16 -1.56 0.08
CA ILE A 104 -9.10 -0.93 0.87
C ILE A 104 -7.71 -1.38 0.36
N ALA A 105 -7.53 -2.68 0.16
CA ALA A 105 -6.29 -3.23 -0.38
C ALA A 105 -5.99 -2.67 -1.76
N GLN A 106 -7.00 -2.48 -2.63
CA GLN A 106 -6.78 -1.85 -3.92
C GLN A 106 -6.31 -0.39 -3.79
N ALA A 107 -6.86 0.38 -2.85
CA ALA A 107 -6.38 1.74 -2.58
C ALA A 107 -4.90 1.75 -2.13
N PHE A 108 -4.49 0.77 -1.31
CA PHE A 108 -3.10 0.58 -0.92
C PHE A 108 -2.21 0.23 -2.13
N ILE A 109 -2.66 -0.68 -3.00
CA ILE A 109 -1.95 -1.02 -4.24
C ILE A 109 -1.78 0.21 -5.14
N ASP A 110 -2.84 0.99 -5.34
CA ASP A 110 -2.82 2.19 -6.17
C ASP A 110 -1.91 3.30 -5.59
N ALA A 111 -1.77 3.34 -4.25
CA ALA A 111 -0.82 4.20 -3.55
C ALA A 111 0.65 3.78 -3.75
N CYS A 112 0.93 2.49 -3.94
CA CYS A 112 2.27 2.01 -4.26
C CYS A 112 2.61 2.09 -5.77
N SER A 113 1.65 2.39 -6.64
CA SER A 113 1.87 2.45 -8.08
C SER A 113 2.55 3.75 -8.52
N LEU A 114 3.49 3.65 -9.47
CA LEU A 114 4.10 4.80 -10.15
C LEU A 114 3.19 5.36 -11.25
N SER A 115 2.29 4.55 -11.82
CA SER A 115 1.45 4.97 -12.93
C SER A 115 0.34 5.90 -12.45
N ASP A 116 0.08 6.98 -13.19
CA ASP A 116 -1.05 7.86 -12.89
C ASP A 116 -2.39 7.14 -12.90
N LEU A 117 -3.28 7.58 -12.01
CA LEU A 117 -4.62 7.02 -11.90
C LEU A 117 -5.45 7.52 -13.09
N GLN A 118 -5.54 6.72 -14.15
CA GLN A 118 -6.41 7.00 -15.28
C GLN A 118 -7.88 6.78 -14.88
N LEU A 119 -8.58 7.87 -14.59
CA LEU A 119 -9.99 7.87 -14.23
C LEU A 119 -10.85 8.32 -15.40
N GLY A 120 -11.77 7.45 -15.81
CA GLY A 120 -12.81 7.75 -16.78
C GLY A 120 -14.18 7.32 -16.29
N LYS A 121 -15.21 7.58 -17.11
CA LYS A 121 -16.60 7.19 -16.79
C LYS A 121 -16.78 5.68 -16.58
N ASP A 122 -15.89 4.87 -17.14
CA ASP A 122 -15.90 3.40 -17.04
C ASP A 122 -14.98 2.83 -15.95
N SER A 123 -14.30 3.71 -15.20
CA SER A 123 -13.41 3.30 -14.11
C SER A 123 -14.20 2.59 -13.02
N PRO A 124 -13.66 1.51 -12.44
CA PRO A 124 -14.37 0.77 -11.41
C PRO A 124 -14.61 1.63 -10.16
N THR A 125 -15.76 1.48 -9.51
CA THR A 125 -16.20 2.35 -8.41
C THR A 125 -15.22 2.40 -7.24
N ASN A 126 -14.53 1.29 -6.93
CA ASN A 126 -13.50 1.26 -5.88
C ASN A 126 -12.32 2.21 -6.15
N LYS A 127 -11.91 2.36 -7.43
CA LYS A 127 -10.88 3.34 -7.80
C LYS A 127 -11.36 4.77 -7.65
N LEU A 128 -12.64 5.02 -7.96
CA LEU A 128 -13.26 6.35 -7.79
C LEU A 128 -13.39 6.75 -6.31
N LEU A 129 -13.62 5.78 -5.40
CA LEU A 129 -13.84 6.06 -3.98
C LEU A 129 -12.62 6.70 -3.28
N TYR A 130 -11.40 6.27 -3.62
CA TYR A 130 -10.17 6.74 -2.98
C TYR A 130 -9.28 7.59 -3.89
N ALA A 131 -9.73 7.86 -5.12
CA ALA A 131 -9.00 8.61 -6.14
C ALA A 131 -8.36 9.91 -5.61
N LYS A 132 -9.07 10.62 -4.74
CA LYS A 132 -8.63 11.92 -4.19
C LYS A 132 -7.47 11.76 -3.20
N GLU A 133 -7.41 10.65 -2.47
CA GLU A 133 -6.41 10.40 -1.44
C GLU A 133 -5.14 9.72 -1.99
N ILE A 134 -5.25 8.97 -3.11
CA ILE A 134 -4.12 8.25 -3.72
C ILE A 134 -2.86 9.13 -3.89
N PRO A 135 -2.93 10.38 -4.40
CA PRO A 135 -1.73 11.21 -4.56
C PRO A 135 -1.00 11.49 -3.24
N GLU A 136 -1.72 11.63 -2.13
CA GLU A 136 -1.10 11.85 -0.82
C GLU A 136 -0.49 10.56 -0.27
N TYR A 137 -1.19 9.43 -0.43
CA TYR A 137 -0.63 8.13 -0.05
C TYR A 137 0.63 7.77 -0.84
N ARG A 138 0.71 8.14 -2.13
CA ARG A 138 1.93 7.97 -2.93
C ARG A 138 3.12 8.72 -2.34
N LYS A 139 2.93 9.96 -1.89
CA LYS A 139 4.00 10.73 -1.22
C LYS A 139 4.46 10.04 0.07
N ILE A 140 3.55 9.42 0.82
CA ILE A 140 3.90 8.66 2.02
C ILE A 140 4.76 7.44 1.66
N VAL A 141 4.39 6.67 0.63
CA VAL A 141 5.18 5.52 0.15
C VAL A 141 6.58 5.95 -0.30
N GLN A 142 6.68 7.01 -1.11
CA GLN A 142 7.95 7.55 -1.57
C GLN A 142 8.84 8.01 -0.41
N ARG A 143 8.25 8.70 0.58
CA ARG A 143 8.97 9.10 1.79
C ARG A 143 9.45 7.89 2.58
N TYR A 144 8.59 6.88 2.76
CA TYR A 144 8.95 5.66 3.47
C TYR A 144 10.16 4.96 2.84
N TYR A 145 10.14 4.74 1.51
CA TYR A 145 11.28 4.14 0.81
C TYR A 145 12.56 4.96 0.90
N LYS A 146 12.43 6.29 0.82
CA LYS A 146 13.58 7.19 1.01
C LYS A 146 14.14 7.09 2.43
N GLN A 147 13.30 7.10 3.45
CA GLN A 147 13.77 6.99 4.83
C GLN A 147 14.47 5.65 5.10
N ILE A 148 13.96 4.53 4.56
CA ILE A 148 14.64 3.23 4.67
C ILE A 148 15.99 3.27 3.95
N HIS A 149 16.08 3.88 2.77
CA HIS A 149 17.35 4.03 2.06
C HIS A 149 18.36 4.86 2.88
N ASP A 150 17.91 6.01 3.41
CA ASP A 150 18.73 6.93 4.20
C ASP A 150 19.12 6.39 5.60
N MET A 151 18.53 5.27 6.04
CA MET A 151 18.93 4.61 7.30
C MET A 151 20.38 4.11 7.21
N PRO A 152 21.13 4.12 8.33
CA PRO A 152 22.47 3.57 8.36
C PRO A 152 22.45 2.08 7.96
N PRO A 153 23.52 1.58 7.33
CA PRO A 153 23.69 0.14 7.09
C PRO A 153 23.58 -0.63 8.40
N LEU A 154 22.95 -1.80 8.34
CA LEU A 154 22.83 -2.68 9.49
C LEU A 154 24.21 -3.25 9.85
N SER A 155 24.51 -3.27 11.15
CA SER A 155 25.70 -3.95 11.67
C SER A 155 25.51 -5.47 11.66
N GLU A 156 26.61 -6.23 11.74
CA GLU A 156 26.56 -7.70 11.87
C GLU A 156 25.81 -8.19 13.11
N GLN A 157 25.71 -7.36 14.15
CA GLN A 157 24.96 -7.68 15.37
C GLN A 157 23.44 -7.47 15.21
N GLU A 158 23.03 -6.65 14.25
CA GLU A 158 21.61 -6.38 13.94
C GLU A 158 21.05 -7.34 12.89
N MET A 159 21.90 -8.07 12.15
CA MET A 159 21.52 -9.15 11.23
C MET A 159 21.25 -10.46 11.95
#